data_AF-A0A7Z0TKP6-F1
#
_entry.id   AF-A0A7Z0TKP6-F1
#
_cell.length_a   1.000
_cell.length_b   1.000
_cell.length_c   1.000
_cell.angle_alpha   90.00
_cell.angle_beta   90.00
_cell.angle_gamma   90.00
#
_symmetry.space_group_name_H-M   'P 1'
#
loop_
_entity.id
_entity.type
_entity.pdbx_description
1 polymer ?
#
loop_
_entity_poly.entity_id
_entity_poly.type
_entity_poly.pdbx_seq_one_letter_code
_entity_poly.pdbx_strand_id
1 'polypeptide(L)'
;MFDPVIAPSGTLLGLLQRGRGDGTLHALTAPRAEAIEALDRCVLHDPRHDWQLENRSLYYARLYLDLDGSLAALEAHLLGPDDVLDPEENRTGLALSVLGHLASYGRRDALDLLRRYAAQGANWAWALDELALRDDDAGLRALAVPVLARFPAQPEGDAELAAMV
;
A
#
# COMPACT_ATOMS: atom_id res chain seq x y z
N MET A 1 4.08 7.64 27.80
CA MET A 1 3.05 6.58 27.82
C MET A 1 3.34 5.74 26.60
N PHE A 2 3.70 4.46 26.76
CA PHE A 2 3.90 3.58 25.60
C PHE A 2 2.53 3.27 25.04
N ASP A 3 2.22 3.79 23.86
CA ASP A 3 1.06 3.30 23.12
C ASP A 3 1.34 1.84 22.74
N PRO A 4 0.46 0.89 23.11
CA PRO A 4 0.68 -0.49 22.76
C PRO A 4 0.64 -0.59 21.24
N VAL A 5 1.70 -1.20 20.71
CA VAL A 5 1.92 -1.46 19.28
C VAL A 5 0.71 -2.12 18.63
N ILE A 6 -0.01 -2.94 19.40
CA ILE A 6 -1.28 -3.57 19.02
C ILE A 6 -2.39 -3.09 19.95
N ALA A 7 -3.53 -2.69 19.39
CA ALA A 7 -4.68 -2.22 20.14
C ALA A 7 -5.32 -3.36 20.99
N PRO A 8 -6.08 -3.01 22.05
CA PRO A 8 -6.65 -3.99 22.98
C PRO A 8 -7.42 -5.13 22.30
N SER A 9 -7.49 -6.28 22.96
CA SER A 9 -8.02 -7.52 22.36
C SER A 9 -9.47 -7.39 21.85
N GLY A 10 -10.28 -6.61 22.56
CA GLY A 10 -11.71 -6.42 22.31
C GLY A 10 -12.09 -5.19 21.48
N THR A 11 -11.14 -4.41 20.97
CA THR A 11 -11.45 -3.29 20.05
C THR A 11 -11.47 -3.76 18.60
N LEU A 12 -12.24 -3.07 17.74
CA LEU A 12 -12.28 -3.38 16.30
C LEU A 12 -10.89 -3.31 15.66
N LEU A 13 -10.13 -2.25 15.94
CA LEU A 13 -8.75 -2.10 15.48
C LEU A 13 -7.87 -3.28 15.88
N GLY A 14 -7.94 -3.70 17.14
CA GLY A 14 -7.12 -4.82 17.60
C GLY A 14 -7.52 -6.13 16.90
N LEU A 15 -8.83 -6.38 16.72
CA LEU A 15 -9.32 -7.56 16.03
C LEU A 15 -8.80 -7.60 14.58
N LEU A 16 -8.87 -6.47 13.87
CA LEU A 16 -8.34 -6.33 12.51
C LEU A 16 -6.83 -6.49 12.44
N GLN A 17 -6.08 -5.95 13.40
CA GLN A 17 -4.63 -6.15 13.47
C GLN A 17 -4.29 -7.64 13.60
N ARG A 18 -4.99 -8.39 14.47
CA ARG A 18 -4.69 -9.81 14.70
C ARG A 18 -5.12 -10.75 13.56
N GLY A 19 -5.83 -10.27 12.53
CA GLY A 19 -6.09 -11.02 11.30
C GLY A 19 -6.87 -12.33 11.49
N ARG A 20 -7.69 -12.44 12.54
CA ARG A 20 -8.59 -13.59 12.72
C ARG A 20 -9.90 -13.34 11.97
N GLY A 21 -10.58 -14.40 11.50
CA GLY A 21 -11.86 -14.28 10.79
C GLY A 21 -12.91 -13.45 11.54
N ASP A 22 -12.85 -13.43 12.87
CA ASP A 22 -13.68 -12.56 13.71
C ASP A 22 -13.50 -11.06 13.38
N GLY A 23 -12.30 -10.61 13.02
CA GLY A 23 -12.03 -9.21 12.65
C GLY A 23 -12.85 -8.75 11.45
N THR A 24 -12.93 -9.57 10.39
CA THR A 24 -13.81 -9.30 9.24
C THR A 24 -15.27 -9.24 9.65
N LEU A 25 -15.74 -10.25 10.39
CA LEU A 25 -17.14 -10.30 10.82
C LEU A 25 -17.52 -9.07 11.64
N HIS A 26 -16.68 -8.68 12.59
CA HIS A 26 -16.89 -7.49 13.40
C HIS A 26 -16.88 -6.21 12.54
N ALA A 27 -15.93 -6.07 11.62
CA ALA A 27 -15.87 -4.90 10.72
C ALA A 27 -17.13 -4.77 9.85
N LEU A 28 -17.65 -5.87 9.30
CA LEU A 28 -18.86 -5.86 8.47
C LEU A 28 -20.14 -5.57 9.27
N THR A 29 -20.12 -5.74 10.59
CA THR A 29 -21.25 -5.41 11.48
C THR A 29 -21.12 -4.05 12.17
N ALA A 30 -19.93 -3.45 12.15
CA ALA A 30 -19.67 -2.14 12.75
C ALA A 30 -20.19 -1.00 11.87
N PRO A 31 -20.36 0.22 12.41
CA PRO A 31 -20.57 1.40 11.59
C PRO A 31 -19.46 1.51 10.54
N ARG A 32 -19.85 1.59 9.27
CA ARG A 32 -18.93 1.52 8.12
C ARG A 32 -17.78 2.51 8.22
N ALA A 33 -18.04 3.73 8.67
CA ALA A 33 -17.01 4.75 8.84
C ALA A 33 -15.93 4.33 9.86
N GLU A 34 -16.33 3.75 11.00
CA GLU A 34 -15.41 3.24 12.02
C GLU A 34 -14.62 2.04 11.51
N ALA A 35 -15.25 1.16 10.74
CA ALA A 35 -14.58 0.01 10.12
C ALA A 35 -13.51 0.45 9.10
N ILE A 36 -13.83 1.44 8.26
CA ILE A 36 -12.87 2.01 7.31
C ILE A 36 -11.73 2.70 8.05
N GLU A 37 -12.01 3.51 9.08
CA GLU A 37 -10.96 4.16 9.87
C GLU A 37 -10.02 3.13 10.51
N ALA A 38 -10.57 2.07 11.11
CA ALA A 38 -9.77 1.01 11.71
C ALA A 38 -8.97 0.22 10.65
N LEU A 39 -9.51 0.03 9.45
CA LEU A 39 -8.84 -0.58 8.32
C LEU A 39 -7.68 0.29 7.82
N ASP A 40 -7.92 1.58 7.59
CA ASP A 40 -6.89 2.55 7.20
C ASP A 40 -5.75 2.52 8.23
N ARG A 41 -6.06 2.55 9.52
CA ARG A 41 -5.05 2.46 10.59
C ARG A 41 -4.23 1.17 10.53
N CYS A 42 -4.83 0.03 10.17
CA CYS A 42 -4.10 -1.22 10.01
C CYS A 42 -3.12 -1.18 8.83
N VAL A 43 -3.53 -0.57 7.72
CA VAL A 43 -2.76 -0.56 6.47
C VAL A 43 -1.64 0.48 6.48
N LEU A 44 -1.89 1.65 7.07
CA LEU A 44 -0.96 2.78 7.07
C LEU A 44 0.08 2.73 8.20
N HIS A 45 -0.24 2.04 9.30
CA HIS A 45 0.58 2.02 10.51
C HIS A 45 0.73 0.60 11.05
N ASP A 46 1.03 -0.34 10.16
CA ASP A 46 1.32 -1.71 10.56
C ASP A 46 2.66 -1.76 11.30
N PRO A 47 2.67 -2.16 12.57
CA PRO A 47 3.91 -2.19 13.33
C PRO A 47 4.77 -3.42 13.06
N ARG A 48 4.27 -4.39 12.29
CA ARG A 48 4.97 -5.64 12.01
C ARG A 48 5.90 -5.45 10.83
N HIS A 49 7.16 -5.83 11.03
CA HIS A 49 8.22 -5.74 10.01
C HIS A 49 8.09 -6.86 8.97
N ASP A 50 7.40 -7.95 9.30
CA ASP A 50 7.23 -9.16 8.49
C ASP A 50 5.93 -9.18 7.67
N TRP A 51 5.40 -8.00 7.33
CA TRP A 51 4.15 -7.85 6.57
C TRP A 51 4.18 -8.59 5.20
N GLN A 52 5.37 -8.84 4.64
CA GLN A 52 5.57 -9.61 3.40
C GLN A 52 5.36 -11.13 3.56
N LEU A 53 5.54 -11.66 4.77
CA LEU A 53 5.49 -13.11 5.03
C LEU A 53 4.07 -13.63 5.28
N GLU A 54 3.12 -12.72 5.51
CA GLU A 54 1.72 -13.03 5.80
C GLU A 54 0.80 -12.53 4.68
N ASN A 55 -0.36 -13.19 4.49
CA ASN A 55 -1.36 -12.78 3.49
C ASN A 55 -2.22 -11.58 3.93
N ARG A 56 -1.63 -10.61 4.64
CA ARG A 56 -2.38 -9.50 5.26
C ARG A 56 -2.82 -8.44 4.26
N SER A 57 -1.99 -8.17 3.26
CA SER A 57 -2.34 -7.29 2.14
C SER A 57 -3.61 -7.79 1.43
N LEU A 58 -3.71 -9.10 1.18
CA LEU A 58 -4.89 -9.75 0.59
C LEU A 58 -6.12 -9.62 1.49
N TYR A 59 -5.95 -9.87 2.79
CA TYR A 59 -7.01 -9.73 3.79
C TYR A 59 -7.58 -8.30 3.83
N TYR A 60 -6.71 -7.29 3.90
CA TYR A 60 -7.14 -5.89 3.95
C TYR A 60 -7.74 -5.43 2.62
N ALA A 61 -7.18 -5.83 1.47
CA ALA A 61 -7.76 -5.54 0.17
C ALA A 61 -9.18 -6.10 0.03
N ARG A 62 -9.42 -7.33 0.51
CA ARG A 62 -10.76 -7.91 0.51
C ARG A 62 -11.72 -7.11 1.39
N LEU A 63 -11.27 -6.68 2.56
CA LEU A 63 -12.10 -5.88 3.45
C LEU A 63 -12.41 -4.48 2.89
N TYR A 64 -11.48 -3.85 2.15
CA TYR A 64 -11.77 -2.62 1.40
C TYR A 64 -12.90 -2.82 0.38
N LEU A 65 -12.94 -3.96 -0.31
CA LEU A 65 -14.03 -4.26 -1.25
C LEU A 65 -15.36 -4.50 -0.53
N ASP A 66 -15.35 -5.34 0.50
CA ASP A 66 -16.57 -5.69 1.23
C ASP A 66 -17.17 -4.47 1.96
N LEU A 67 -16.34 -3.50 2.34
CA LEU A 67 -16.75 -2.22 2.93
C LEU A 67 -16.96 -1.10 1.88
N ASP A 68 -16.71 -1.32 0.59
CA ASP A 68 -16.69 -0.26 -0.45
C ASP A 68 -15.77 0.93 -0.09
N GLY A 69 -14.67 0.67 0.63
CA GLY A 69 -13.82 1.69 1.21
C GLY A 69 -13.13 2.60 0.17
N SER A 70 -13.06 3.89 0.51
CA SER A 70 -12.32 4.91 -0.24
C SER A 70 -10.81 4.72 -0.07
N LEU A 71 -10.03 5.07 -1.10
CA LEU A 71 -8.57 5.04 -1.05
C LEU A 71 -7.95 6.39 -0.64
N ALA A 72 -8.76 7.38 -0.25
CA ALA A 72 -8.27 8.72 0.06
C ALA A 72 -7.20 8.74 1.18
N ALA A 73 -7.33 7.89 2.19
CA ALA A 73 -6.33 7.77 3.25
C ALA A 73 -5.01 7.18 2.73
N LEU A 74 -5.08 6.16 1.86
CA LEU A 74 -3.91 5.58 1.20
C LEU A 74 -3.23 6.58 0.28
N GLU A 75 -3.99 7.33 -0.50
CA GLU A 75 -3.45 8.38 -1.37
C GLU A 75 -2.73 9.46 -0.55
N ALA A 76 -3.36 9.95 0.53
CA ALA A 76 -2.77 10.97 1.39
C ALA A 76 -1.49 10.48 2.08
N HIS A 77 -1.46 9.21 2.48
CA HIS A 77 -0.26 8.59 3.06
C HIS A 77 0.85 8.43 2.03
N LEU A 78 0.56 7.82 0.89
CA LEU A 78 1.56 7.53 -0.14
C LEU A 78 2.09 8.79 -0.83
N LEU A 79 1.25 9.79 -1.06
CA LEU A 79 1.65 11.01 -1.78
C LEU A 79 1.90 12.20 -0.84
N GLY A 80 1.97 11.93 0.47
CA GLY A 80 2.28 12.91 1.50
C GLY A 80 3.77 13.26 1.58
N PRO A 81 4.13 14.36 2.28
CA PRO A 81 5.52 14.79 2.42
C PRO A 81 6.42 13.76 3.11
N ASP A 82 5.84 12.93 3.98
CA ASP A 82 6.55 11.87 4.68
C ASP A 82 7.13 10.82 3.72
N ASP A 83 6.63 10.70 2.49
CA ASP A 83 7.20 9.80 1.48
C ASP A 83 8.64 10.16 1.11
N VAL A 84 8.99 11.45 1.17
CA VAL A 84 10.35 11.94 0.93
C VAL A 84 11.18 11.96 2.21
N LEU A 85 10.54 12.16 3.37
CA LEU A 85 11.23 12.31 4.66
C LEU A 85 11.54 10.97 5.33
N ASP A 86 10.75 9.95 5.05
CA ASP A 86 10.86 8.59 5.58
C ASP A 86 10.67 7.58 4.42
N PRO A 87 11.75 7.28 3.68
CA PRO A 87 11.68 6.42 2.51
C PRO A 87 11.64 4.92 2.87
N GLU A 88 11.57 4.55 4.15
CA GLU A 88 11.60 3.16 4.58
C GLU A 88 10.42 2.35 4.00
N GLU A 89 10.73 1.16 3.47
CA GLU A 89 9.73 0.29 2.82
C GLU A 89 8.60 -0.13 3.77
N ASN A 90 8.87 -0.23 5.08
CA ASN A 90 7.87 -0.61 6.08
C ASN A 90 6.70 0.39 6.17
N ARG A 91 6.93 1.66 5.82
CA ARG A 91 5.93 2.71 5.86
C ARG A 91 4.89 2.53 4.75
N THR A 92 5.31 2.10 3.57
CA THR A 92 4.47 2.13 2.35
C THR A 92 4.19 0.74 1.77
N GLY A 93 5.04 -0.24 2.02
CA GLY A 93 5.01 -1.54 1.35
C GLY A 93 3.71 -2.31 1.55
N LEU A 94 3.13 -2.32 2.76
CA LEU A 94 1.82 -2.93 2.98
C LEU A 94 0.71 -2.20 2.20
N ALA A 95 0.71 -0.87 2.20
CA ALA A 95 -0.28 -0.08 1.47
C ALA A 95 -0.18 -0.32 -0.04
N LEU A 96 1.04 -0.37 -0.60
CA LEU A 96 1.28 -0.70 -2.01
C LEU A 96 0.81 -2.12 -2.34
N SER A 97 1.09 -3.10 -1.48
CA SER A 97 0.63 -4.48 -1.66
C SER A 97 -0.90 -4.59 -1.62
N VAL A 98 -1.57 -3.83 -0.75
CA VAL A 98 -3.04 -3.73 -0.70
C VAL A 98 -3.58 -3.14 -2.00
N LEU A 99 -3.00 -2.05 -2.51
CA LEU A 99 -3.39 -1.48 -3.80
C LEU A 99 -3.19 -2.48 -4.94
N GLY A 100 -2.12 -3.27 -4.90
CA GLY A 100 -1.87 -4.35 -5.85
C GLY A 100 -3.04 -5.33 -5.87
N HIS A 101 -3.40 -5.90 -4.72
CA HIS A 101 -4.54 -6.82 -4.67
C HIS A 101 -5.86 -6.17 -5.11
N LEU A 102 -6.11 -4.91 -4.75
CA LEU A 102 -7.30 -4.19 -5.22
C LEU A 102 -7.31 -4.03 -6.75
N ALA A 103 -6.17 -3.71 -7.36
CA ALA A 103 -6.04 -3.65 -8.81
C ALA A 103 -6.32 -5.02 -9.45
N SER A 104 -5.83 -6.13 -8.87
CA SER A 104 -6.16 -7.49 -9.32
C SER A 104 -7.66 -7.80 -9.23
N TYR A 105 -8.38 -7.17 -8.32
CA TYR A 105 -9.84 -7.27 -8.22
C TYR A 105 -10.59 -6.30 -9.15
N GLY A 106 -9.90 -5.53 -9.98
CA GLY A 106 -10.50 -4.62 -10.96
C GLY A 106 -10.79 -3.21 -10.45
N ARG A 107 -10.28 -2.83 -9.26
CA ARG A 107 -10.37 -1.44 -8.76
C ARG A 107 -9.44 -0.53 -9.54
N ARG A 108 -10.01 0.21 -10.50
CA ARG A 108 -9.25 1.14 -11.38
C ARG A 108 -8.59 2.27 -10.60
N ASP A 109 -9.25 2.79 -9.57
CA ASP A 109 -8.69 3.82 -8.68
C ASP A 109 -7.43 3.33 -7.94
N ALA A 110 -7.37 2.04 -7.59
CA ALA A 110 -6.16 1.44 -7.02
C ALA A 110 -5.02 1.33 -8.04
N LEU A 111 -5.33 0.91 -9.27
CA LEU A 111 -4.35 0.83 -10.36
C LEU A 111 -3.79 2.22 -10.72
N ASP A 112 -4.66 3.21 -10.84
CA ASP A 112 -4.26 4.59 -11.16
C ASP A 112 -3.40 5.20 -10.04
N LEU A 113 -3.73 4.91 -8.78
CA LEU A 113 -2.92 5.33 -7.64
C LEU A 113 -1.54 4.64 -7.63
N LEU A 114 -1.48 3.33 -7.91
CA LEU A 114 -0.19 2.62 -8.05
C LEU A 114 0.68 3.20 -9.15
N ARG A 115 0.12 3.45 -10.34
CA ARG A 115 0.85 4.07 -11.45
C ARG A 115 1.37 5.46 -11.08
N ARG A 116 0.54 6.27 -10.42
CA ARG A 116 0.94 7.60 -9.96
C ARG A 116 2.05 7.50 -8.92
N TYR A 117 1.96 6.59 -7.96
CA TYR A 117 3.02 6.38 -6.98
C TYR A 117 4.31 5.85 -7.63
N ALA A 118 4.24 4.88 -8.53
CA ALA A 118 5.41 4.41 -9.29
C ALA A 118 6.08 5.55 -10.06
N ALA A 119 5.32 6.53 -10.56
CA ALA A 119 5.86 7.68 -11.28
C ALA A 119 6.60 8.70 -10.41
N GLN A 120 6.26 8.87 -9.11
CA GLN A 120 6.82 9.96 -8.29
C GLN A 120 7.25 9.60 -6.86
N GLY A 121 6.84 8.44 -6.34
CA GLY A 121 7.07 8.01 -4.96
C GLY A 121 8.49 7.52 -4.70
N ALA A 122 8.89 7.53 -3.43
CA ALA A 122 10.21 7.09 -2.99
C ALA A 122 10.40 5.58 -3.15
N ASN A 123 9.40 4.78 -2.76
CA ASN A 123 9.41 3.32 -2.91
C ASN A 123 8.87 2.86 -4.28
N TRP A 124 9.28 3.56 -5.34
CA TRP A 124 8.76 3.34 -6.71
C TRP A 124 9.02 1.93 -7.24
N ALA A 125 10.15 1.31 -6.88
CA ALA A 125 10.49 -0.04 -7.31
C ALA A 125 9.46 -1.05 -6.81
N TRP A 126 9.04 -0.95 -5.54
CA TRP A 126 7.99 -1.80 -4.98
C TRP A 126 6.65 -1.62 -5.72
N ALA A 127 6.29 -0.37 -6.04
CA ALA A 127 5.07 -0.12 -6.80
C ALA A 127 5.15 -0.67 -8.24
N LEU A 128 6.33 -0.66 -8.86
CA LEU A 128 6.56 -1.33 -10.14
C LEU A 128 6.43 -2.85 -10.02
N ASP A 129 6.93 -3.47 -8.96
CA ASP A 129 6.75 -4.91 -8.74
C ASP A 129 5.26 -5.28 -8.62
N GLU A 130 4.48 -4.46 -7.90
CA GLU A 130 3.04 -4.66 -7.81
C GLU A 130 2.35 -4.50 -9.17
N LEU A 131 2.78 -3.53 -9.99
CA LEU A 131 2.26 -3.30 -11.34
C LEU A 131 2.68 -4.37 -12.34
N ALA A 132 3.90 -4.89 -12.26
CA ALA A 132 4.42 -5.90 -13.19
C ALA A 132 3.57 -7.17 -13.21
N LEU A 133 2.90 -7.47 -12.10
CA LEU A 133 2.01 -8.62 -11.96
C LEU A 133 0.57 -8.36 -12.43
N ARG A 134 0.18 -7.10 -12.67
CA ARG A 134 -1.25 -6.68 -12.67
C ARG A 134 -1.63 -5.68 -13.75
N ASP A 135 -0.68 -4.90 -14.22
CA ASP A 135 -0.89 -3.89 -15.25
C ASP A 135 -0.68 -4.48 -16.66
N ASP A 136 -1.09 -3.73 -17.67
CA ASP A 136 -0.82 -4.04 -19.07
C ASP A 136 0.50 -3.41 -19.56
N ASP A 137 0.99 -3.95 -20.68
CA ASP A 137 2.19 -3.46 -21.37
C ASP A 137 2.17 -1.95 -21.65
N ALA A 138 1.00 -1.38 -21.93
CA ALA A 138 0.88 0.03 -22.29
C ALA A 138 1.06 0.92 -21.04
N GLY A 139 0.45 0.53 -19.92
CA GLY A 139 0.61 1.14 -18.62
C GLY A 139 2.07 1.10 -18.15
N LEU A 140 2.69 -0.07 -18.22
CA LEU A 140 4.10 -0.23 -17.84
C LEU A 140 5.04 0.62 -18.72
N ARG A 141 4.82 0.65 -20.04
CA ARG A 141 5.62 1.50 -20.95
C ARG A 141 5.47 2.99 -20.65
N ALA A 142 4.28 3.43 -20.22
CA ALA A 142 4.04 4.83 -19.87
C ALA A 142 4.88 5.29 -18.66
N LEU A 143 5.31 4.36 -17.80
CA LEU A 143 6.14 4.64 -16.63
C LEU A 143 7.63 4.78 -16.96
N ALA A 144 8.08 4.39 -18.16
CA ALA A 144 9.49 4.47 -18.53
C ALA A 144 10.06 5.90 -18.40
N VAL A 145 9.34 6.91 -18.92
CA VAL A 145 9.80 8.31 -18.85
C VAL A 145 9.94 8.81 -17.41
N PRO A 146 8.91 8.75 -16.54
CA PRO A 146 9.06 9.24 -15.17
C PRO A 146 10.05 8.42 -14.35
N VAL A 147 10.18 7.11 -14.57
CA VAL A 147 11.18 6.26 -13.88
C VAL A 147 12.59 6.67 -14.28
N LEU A 148 12.88 6.78 -15.58
CA LEU A 148 14.20 7.16 -16.07
C LEU A 148 14.58 8.59 -15.67
N ALA A 149 13.61 9.51 -15.54
CA ALA A 149 13.86 10.88 -15.11
C ALA A 149 14.42 11.02 -13.68
N ARG A 150 14.42 9.93 -12.89
CA ARG A 150 15.06 9.88 -11.56
C ARG A 150 16.58 9.82 -11.64
N PHE A 151 17.11 9.33 -12.77
CA PHE A 151 18.53 9.10 -12.96
C PHE A 151 19.11 10.16 -13.91
N PRO A 152 20.31 10.68 -13.64
CA PRO A 152 20.98 11.57 -14.59
C PRO A 152 21.18 10.89 -15.95
N ALA A 153 21.01 11.63 -17.06
CA ALA A 153 21.27 11.13 -18.42
C ALA A 153 22.78 11.10 -18.74
N GLN A 154 23.55 10.41 -17.89
CA GLN A 154 25.01 10.27 -17.92
C GLN A 154 25.37 8.84 -17.49
N PRO A 155 26.58 8.34 -17.80
CA PRO A 155 26.99 6.97 -17.44
C PRO A 155 26.83 6.63 -15.96
N GLU A 156 26.96 7.62 -15.07
CA GLU A 156 26.73 7.48 -13.64
C GLU A 156 25.27 7.15 -13.31
N GLY A 157 24.32 7.79 -13.99
CA GLY A 157 22.89 7.50 -13.82
C GLY A 157 22.49 6.15 -14.41
N ASP A 158 23.11 5.73 -15.52
CA ASP A 158 22.93 4.37 -16.06
C ASP A 158 23.43 3.30 -15.06
N ALA A 159 24.56 3.57 -14.38
CA ALA A 159 25.10 2.67 -13.37
C ALA A 159 24.23 2.64 -12.10
N GLU A 160 23.69 3.78 -11.67
CA GLU A 160 22.76 3.86 -10.54
C GLU A 160 21.46 3.10 -10.84
N LEU A 161 20.89 3.29 -12.03
CA LEU A 161 19.75 2.52 -12.49
C LEU A 161 20.06 1.02 -12.48
N ALA A 162 21.19 0.60 -13.06
CA ALA A 162 21.57 -0.81 -13.11
C ALA A 162 21.83 -1.46 -11.75
N ALA A 163 22.14 -0.67 -10.71
CA ALA A 163 22.29 -1.19 -9.35
C ALA A 163 20.93 -1.46 -8.64
N MET A 164 19.84 -0.89 -9.18
CA MET A 164 18.49 -0.97 -8.62
C MET A 164 17.60 -2.04 -9.28
N VAL A 165 18.03 -2.66 -10.39
CA VAL A 165 17.29 -3.67 -11.17
C VAL A 165 18.05 -4.99 -11.19
#